data_AF-T1YV26-F1
#
_entry.id   AF-T1YV26-F1
#
_cell.length_a   1.000
_cell.length_b   1.000
_cell.length_c   1.000
_cell.angle_alpha   90.00
_cell.angle_beta   90.00
_cell.angle_gamma   90.00
#
_symmetry.space_group_name_H-M   'P 1'
#
loop_
_entity.id
_entity.type
_entity.pdbx_description
1 polymer ?
#
loop_
_entity_poly.entity_id
_entity_poly.type
_entity_poly.pdbx_seq_one_letter_code
_entity_poly.pdbx_strand_id
1 'polypeptide(L)'
;MSAQPARRAALRARVAEGLKADLTGKPEFDAARIEVAVEEQVQAVGRANVSRAISDLVRAGLMTRHYAGYATNHKNRGGGRHAVYVVKPGVLALLRRPAPIRRLGAASSNPQGDLFAA
;
A
#
# COMPACT_ATOMS: atom_id res chain seq x y z
N MET A 1 -5.81 -17.26 15.94
CA MET A 1 -4.41 -16.82 15.94
C MET A 1 -4.11 -16.16 14.59
N SER A 2 -3.62 -14.93 14.56
CA SER A 2 -3.40 -14.21 13.30
C SER A 2 -2.29 -14.91 12.49
N ALA A 3 -2.51 -15.17 11.20
CA ALA A 3 -1.53 -15.84 10.32
C ALA A 3 -0.37 -14.92 9.88
N GLN A 4 -0.43 -13.65 10.27
CA GLN A 4 0.50 -12.59 9.85
C GLN A 4 1.91 -12.73 10.46
N PRO A 5 2.08 -13.06 11.75
CA PRO A 5 3.41 -13.32 12.33
C PRO A 5 4.10 -14.51 11.67
N ALA A 6 3.36 -15.59 11.39
CA ALA A 6 3.88 -16.79 10.75
C ALA A 6 4.36 -16.53 9.31
N ARG A 7 3.61 -15.77 8.51
CA ARG A 7 4.01 -15.38 7.15
C ARG A 7 5.26 -14.50 7.15
N ARG A 8 5.36 -13.55 8.08
CA ARG A 8 6.55 -12.68 8.19
C ARG A 8 7.78 -13.46 8.62
N ALA A 9 7.64 -14.44 9.53
CA ALA A 9 8.72 -15.32 9.92
C ALA A 9 9.22 -16.18 8.74
N ALA A 10 8.31 -16.77 7.96
CA ALA A 10 8.67 -17.54 6.77
C ALA A 10 9.37 -16.68 5.70
N LEU A 11 8.90 -15.44 5.49
CA LEU A 11 9.55 -14.50 4.58
C LEU A 11 10.97 -14.17 5.05
N ARG A 12 11.14 -13.89 6.34
CA ARG A 12 12.46 -13.61 6.93
C ARG A 12 13.43 -14.76 6.70
N ALA A 13 13.00 -15.99 6.95
CA ALA A 13 13.84 -17.17 6.74
C ALA A 13 14.32 -17.27 5.28
N ARG A 14 13.42 -17.04 4.32
CA ARG A 14 13.76 -17.05 2.88
C ARG A 14 14.71 -15.91 2.48
N VAL A 15 14.50 -14.71 3.01
CA VAL A 15 15.38 -13.56 2.73
C VAL A 15 16.77 -13.79 3.34
N ALA A 16 16.83 -14.27 4.58
CA ALA A 16 18.10 -14.61 5.23
C ALA A 16 18.85 -15.72 4.46
N GLU A 17 18.13 -16.71 3.94
CA GLU A 17 18.70 -17.75 3.08
C GLU A 17 19.26 -17.19 1.76
N GLY A 18 18.52 -16.29 1.10
CA GLY A 18 18.98 -15.65 -0.13
C GLY A 18 20.19 -14.74 0.06
N LEU A 19 20.35 -14.17 1.25
CA LEU A 19 21.47 -13.30 1.60
C LEU A 19 22.70 -14.04 2.17
N LYS A 20 22.66 -15.37 2.33
CA LYS A 20 23.73 -16.15 2.98
C LYS A 20 25.15 -15.81 2.50
N ALA A 21 25.32 -15.52 1.21
CA ALA A 21 26.62 -15.16 0.62
C ALA A 21 27.11 -13.73 0.97
N ASP A 22 26.20 -12.84 1.34
CA ASP A 22 26.46 -11.42 1.62
C ASP A 22 26.47 -11.09 3.13
N LEU A 23 26.22 -12.09 3.98
CA LEU A 23 26.25 -11.96 5.42
C LEU A 23 27.71 -11.96 5.93
N THR A 24 27.95 -11.12 6.93
CA THR A 24 29.28 -10.86 7.49
C THR A 24 29.67 -11.84 8.60
N GLY A 25 28.73 -12.69 9.05
CA GLY A 25 28.88 -13.59 10.20
C GLY A 25 28.73 -12.87 11.55
N LYS A 26 28.54 -11.54 11.53
CA LYS A 26 28.31 -10.74 12.74
C LYS A 26 26.81 -10.57 12.95
N PRO A 27 26.23 -11.17 14.00
CA PRO A 27 24.77 -11.30 14.13
C PRO A 27 24.05 -9.95 14.19
N GLU A 28 24.67 -8.92 14.77
CA GLU A 28 24.06 -7.58 14.89
C GLU A 28 23.93 -6.87 13.55
N PHE A 29 24.98 -6.91 12.71
CA PHE A 29 24.98 -6.30 11.38
C PHE A 29 24.12 -7.09 10.40
N ASP A 30 24.20 -8.41 10.47
CA ASP A 30 23.43 -9.31 9.61
C ASP A 30 21.94 -9.24 9.92
N ALA A 31 21.54 -9.11 11.19
CA ALA A 31 20.14 -8.93 11.57
C ALA A 31 19.56 -7.63 10.99
N ALA A 32 20.29 -6.51 11.09
CA ALA A 32 19.85 -5.25 10.51
C ALA A 32 19.71 -5.33 8.99
N ARG A 33 20.67 -5.97 8.31
CA ARG A 33 20.64 -6.17 6.86
C ARG A 33 19.46 -7.03 6.41
N ILE A 34 19.17 -8.10 7.15
CA ILE A 34 18.02 -8.97 6.89
C ILE A 34 16.71 -8.21 7.09
N GLU A 35 16.58 -7.38 8.12
CA GLU A 35 15.36 -6.56 8.32
C GLU A 35 15.10 -5.62 7.15
N VAL A 36 16.14 -4.91 6.68
CA VAL A 36 16.03 -4.01 5.52
C VAL A 36 15.57 -4.78 4.29
N ALA A 37 16.20 -5.91 3.99
CA ALA A 37 15.84 -6.73 2.84
C ALA A 37 14.43 -7.35 2.95
N VAL A 38 13.99 -7.71 4.17
CA VAL A 38 12.62 -8.17 4.41
C VAL A 38 11.62 -7.04 4.13
N GLU A 39 11.90 -5.83 4.60
CA GLU A 39 11.04 -4.66 4.38
C GLU A 39 10.96 -4.32 2.89
N GLU A 40 12.09 -4.30 2.17
CA GLU A 40 12.14 -4.13 0.72
C GLU A 40 11.31 -5.18 -0.02
N GLN A 41 11.43 -6.45 0.38
CA GLN A 41 10.68 -7.54 -0.23
C GLN A 41 9.18 -7.43 0.05
N VAL A 42 8.78 -7.04 1.27
CA VAL A 42 7.38 -6.75 1.61
C VAL A 42 6.84 -5.63 0.74
N GLN A 43 7.61 -4.55 0.57
CA GLN A 43 7.21 -3.43 -0.28
C GLN A 43 7.12 -3.83 -1.75
N ALA A 44 8.05 -4.64 -2.25
CA ALA A 44 8.03 -5.13 -3.64
C ALA A 44 6.80 -6.00 -3.91
N VAL A 45 6.52 -6.97 -3.05
CA VAL A 45 5.31 -7.81 -3.14
C VAL A 45 4.05 -6.97 -3.00
N GLY A 46 4.05 -6.01 -2.07
CA GLY A 46 2.96 -5.05 -1.89
C GLY A 46 2.68 -4.25 -3.16
N ARG A 47 3.71 -3.69 -3.79
CA ARG A 47 3.60 -2.95 -5.06
C ARG A 47 3.07 -3.82 -6.19
N ALA A 48 3.51 -5.07 -6.30
CA ALA A 48 3.02 -6.01 -7.30
C ALA A 48 1.53 -6.35 -7.09
N ASN A 49 1.14 -6.66 -5.85
CA ASN A 49 -0.25 -6.95 -5.49
C ASN A 49 -1.16 -5.75 -5.77
N VAL A 50 -0.74 -4.55 -5.35
CA VAL A 50 -1.47 -3.30 -5.62
C VAL A 50 -1.60 -3.06 -7.11
N SER A 51 -0.53 -3.24 -7.89
CA SER A 51 -0.55 -3.07 -9.34
C SER A 51 -1.54 -4.02 -10.01
N ARG A 52 -1.57 -5.29 -9.57
CA ARG A 52 -2.52 -6.29 -10.08
C ARG A 52 -3.97 -5.93 -9.74
N ALA A 53 -4.24 -5.59 -8.48
CA ALA A 53 -5.58 -5.18 -8.06
C ALA A 53 -6.07 -3.97 -8.85
N ILE A 54 -5.21 -2.98 -9.08
CA ILE A 54 -5.55 -1.81 -9.90
C ILE A 54 -5.80 -2.22 -11.35
N SER A 55 -5.00 -3.12 -11.94
CA SER A 55 -5.25 -3.64 -13.28
C SER A 55 -6.63 -4.31 -13.40
N ASP A 56 -7.04 -5.06 -12.40
CA ASP A 56 -8.37 -5.69 -12.37
C ASP A 56 -9.48 -4.63 -12.28
N LEU A 57 -9.31 -3.60 -11.44
CA LEU A 57 -10.26 -2.48 -11.34
C LEU A 57 -10.38 -1.66 -12.63
N VAL A 58 -9.27 -1.47 -13.35
CA VAL A 58 -9.26 -0.82 -14.66
C VAL A 58 -9.94 -1.70 -15.71
N ARG A 59 -9.65 -3.00 -15.73
CA ARG A 59 -10.30 -3.97 -16.64
C ARG A 59 -11.80 -4.08 -16.39
N ALA A 60 -12.23 -4.05 -15.14
CA ALA A 60 -13.64 -4.01 -14.75
C ALA A 60 -14.32 -2.67 -15.05
N GLY A 61 -13.57 -1.68 -15.56
CA GLY A 61 -14.09 -0.36 -15.90
C GLY A 61 -14.50 0.46 -14.68
N LEU A 62 -13.95 0.19 -13.49
CA LEU A 62 -14.24 0.95 -12.27
C LEU A 62 -13.29 2.14 -12.08
N MET A 63 -12.13 2.08 -12.72
CA MET A 63 -11.11 3.12 -12.71
C MET A 63 -10.54 3.33 -14.12
N THR A 64 -9.95 4.50 -14.38
CA THR A 64 -9.22 4.81 -15.60
C THR A 64 -7.77 5.11 -15.28
N ARG A 65 -6.84 4.52 -16.06
CA ARG A 65 -5.41 4.77 -15.95
C ARG A 65 -5.00 5.89 -16.90
N HIS A 66 -4.22 6.82 -16.38
CA HIS A 66 -3.64 7.92 -17.13
C HIS A 66 -2.13 7.98 -16.87
N TYR A 67 -1.41 8.50 -17.85
CA TYR A 67 0.00 8.84 -17.76
C TYR A 67 0.16 10.35 -17.97
N ALA A 68 1.38 10.86 -17.82
CA ALA A 68 1.80 12.25 -17.93
C ALA A 68 0.75 13.28 -18.46
N GLY A 69 0.51 14.34 -17.68
CA GLY A 69 -0.26 15.51 -18.13
C GLY A 69 -1.79 15.46 -17.93
N TYR A 70 -2.38 14.32 -17.56
CA TYR A 70 -3.85 14.23 -17.37
C TYR A 70 -4.36 14.81 -16.04
N ALA A 71 -3.59 14.68 -14.96
CA ALA A 71 -3.99 15.17 -13.63
C ALA A 71 -2.97 16.19 -13.11
N THR A 72 -3.04 17.40 -13.65
CA THR A 72 -2.20 18.55 -13.24
C THR A 72 -2.53 19.04 -11.83
N ASN A 73 -3.72 18.73 -11.30
CA ASN A 73 -4.18 19.10 -9.95
C ASN A 73 -3.81 18.09 -8.85
N HIS A 74 -3.06 17.02 -9.16
CA HIS A 74 -2.58 16.08 -8.14
C HIS A 74 -1.28 16.58 -7.51
N LYS A 75 -1.08 16.38 -6.19
CA LYS A 75 0.12 16.85 -5.45
C LYS A 75 1.46 16.38 -6.05
N ASN A 76 1.46 15.23 -6.74
CA ASN A 76 2.64 14.69 -7.42
C ASN A 76 2.76 15.12 -8.90
N ARG A 77 1.91 16.05 -9.37
CA ARG A 77 1.83 16.63 -10.73
C ARG A 77 2.19 15.65 -11.85
N GLY A 78 1.67 14.42 -11.78
CA GLY A 78 2.03 13.33 -12.69
C GLY A 78 3.51 13.34 -13.10
N GLY A 79 4.44 13.33 -12.13
CA GLY A 79 5.88 13.31 -12.44
C GLY A 79 6.12 12.24 -13.50
N GLY A 80 6.78 12.60 -14.62
CA GLY A 80 6.56 12.06 -15.98
C GLY A 80 6.61 10.54 -16.21
N ARG A 81 6.79 9.73 -15.17
CA ARG A 81 6.80 8.27 -15.16
C ARG A 81 5.76 7.62 -14.25
N HIS A 82 4.98 8.38 -13.48
CA HIS A 82 3.98 7.83 -12.56
C HIS A 82 2.62 7.67 -13.22
N ALA A 83 2.00 6.51 -13.02
CA ALA A 83 0.62 6.28 -13.40
C ALA A 83 -0.32 7.02 -12.43
N VAL A 84 -1.33 7.69 -12.99
CA VAL A 84 -2.42 8.30 -12.23
C VAL A 84 -3.68 7.48 -12.50
N TYR A 85 -4.46 7.18 -11.46
CA TYR A 85 -5.72 6.45 -11.61
C TYR A 85 -6.87 7.33 -11.14
N VAL A 86 -7.91 7.43 -11.98
CA VAL A 86 -9.14 8.15 -11.67
C VAL A 86 -10.24 7.14 -11.42
N VAL A 87 -10.86 7.18 -10.24
CA VAL A 87 -12.03 6.37 -9.91
C VAL A 87 -13.26 6.97 -10.58
N LYS A 88 -14.11 6.16 -11.22
CA LYS A 88 -15.34 6.68 -11.83
C LYS A 88 -16.24 7.35 -10.79
N PRO A 89 -16.89 8.49 -11.09
CA PRO A 89 -17.74 9.21 -10.13
C PRO A 89 -18.82 8.33 -9.47
N GLY A 90 -19.47 7.45 -10.23
CA GLY A 90 -20.47 6.51 -9.69
C GLY A 90 -19.87 5.50 -8.71
N VAL A 91 -18.66 4.99 -8.98
CA VAL A 91 -17.93 4.12 -8.04
C VAL A 91 -17.53 4.89 -6.79
N LEU A 92 -17.04 6.12 -6.96
CA LEU A 92 -16.68 6.98 -5.83
C LEU A 92 -17.89 7.30 -4.95
N ALA A 93 -19.07 7.52 -5.53
CA ALA A 93 -20.31 7.73 -4.79
C ALA A 93 -20.71 6.52 -3.93
N LEU A 94 -20.45 5.31 -4.43
CA LEU A 94 -20.68 4.07 -3.67
C LEU A 94 -19.67 3.89 -2.53
N LEU A 95 -18.43 4.35 -2.71
CA LEU A 95 -17.39 4.34 -1.67
C LEU A 95 -17.61 5.42 -0.60
N ARG A 96 -18.33 6.50 -0.93
CA ARG A 96 -18.58 7.68 -0.05
C ARG A 96 -19.52 7.40 1.12
N ARG A 97 -20.04 6.18 1.26
CA ARG A 97 -20.59 5.69 2.52
C ARG A 97 -19.59 4.72 3.14
N PRO A 98 -18.86 5.08 4.21
CA PRO A 98 -18.19 4.07 4.99
C PRO A 98 -19.28 3.15 5.56
N ALA A 99 -19.23 1.85 5.23
CA ALA A 99 -19.86 0.89 6.11
C ALA A 99 -19.29 1.14 7.51
N PRO A 100 -20.11 1.36 8.54
CA PRO A 100 -19.59 1.37 9.89
C PRO A 100 -19.01 -0.02 10.13
N ILE A 101 -17.68 -0.11 10.21
CA ILE A 101 -17.06 -1.24 10.87
C ILE A 101 -17.48 -1.10 12.34
N ARG A 102 -18.54 -1.80 12.74
CA ARG A 102 -18.90 -1.91 14.16
C ARG A 102 -17.79 -2.68 14.87
N ARG A 103 -17.14 -1.97 15.78
CA ARG A 103 -15.87 -2.28 16.48
C ARG A 103 -16.00 -3.40 17.51
N LEU A 104 -14.87 -4.05 17.83
CA LEU A 104 -14.50 -4.36 19.21
C LEU A 104 -13.36 -3.43 19.62
N GLY A 105 -13.59 -2.51 20.57
CA GLY A 105 -12.57 -1.62 21.17
C GLY A 105 -12.97 -0.15 21.23
N ALA A 106 -13.07 0.40 22.44
CA ALA A 106 -13.79 1.61 22.81
C ALA A 106 -13.13 2.97 22.48
N ALA A 107 -14.00 3.99 22.45
CA ALA A 107 -13.85 5.42 22.77
C ALA A 107 -12.73 6.29 22.15
N SER A 108 -13.13 7.26 21.32
CA SER A 108 -13.02 8.70 21.66
C SER A 108 -13.71 9.55 20.57
N SER A 109 -14.31 10.66 21.02
CA SER A 109 -15.12 11.62 20.28
C SER A 109 -14.30 12.52 19.36
N ASN A 110 -14.76 12.74 18.13
CA ASN A 110 -14.14 13.64 17.16
C ASN A 110 -15.22 14.60 16.60
N PRO A 111 -15.11 15.93 16.77
CA PRO A 111 -15.89 16.88 15.99
C PRO A 111 -14.98 17.50 14.92
N GLN A 112 -15.08 17.04 13.68
CA GLN A 112 -14.45 17.70 12.53
C GLN A 112 -15.53 18.12 11.54
N GLY A 113 -15.84 19.42 11.55
CA GLY A 113 -16.67 20.14 10.59
C GLY A 113 -16.15 21.57 10.49
N ASP A 114 -16.23 22.13 9.28
CA ASP A 114 -16.01 23.53 8.87
C ASP A 114 -14.76 23.77 8.02
N LEU A 115 -14.87 23.44 6.73
CA LEU A 115 -14.08 24.07 5.66
C LEU A 115 -14.93 24.21 4.39
N PHE A 116 -16.09 24.88 4.49
CA PHE A 116 -16.71 25.59 3.37
C PHE A 116 -17.56 26.75 3.92
N ALA A 117 -16.92 27.91 4.08
CA ALA A 117 -17.59 29.21 4.14
C ALA A 117 -16.71 30.25 3.44
N ALA A 118 -17.36 31.03 2.57
CA ALA A 118 -16.88 32.06 1.64
C ALA A 118 -16.23 31.55 0.34
#